data_AF-A0A0Q9MEZ4-F1
#
_entry.id   AF-A0A0Q9MEZ4-F1
#
_cell.length_a   1.000
_cell.length_b   1.000
_cell.length_c   1.000
_cell.angle_alpha   90.00
_cell.angle_beta   90.00
_cell.angle_gamma   90.00
#
_symmetry.space_group_name_H-M   'P 1'
#
loop_
_entity.id
_entity.type
_entity.pdbx_description
1 polymer ?
#
loop_
_entity_poly.entity_id
_entity_poly.type
_entity_poly.pdbx_seq_one_letter_code
_entity_poly.pdbx_strand_id
1 'polypeptide(L)'
;MARHPHVSAWNLSRRFTAGVVGGVAGGLVFGLLMALMGMLPMVASLVGSSSAWAGFGIHMVISVLIGLGLTLPFAGLLRTYRRSVLVGLGYGALWWVLGALTIMPAILGMPLFLVNVMSGMSLVGHLLYGATLALVAVRVLKGRA
;
A
#
# COMPACT_ATOMS: atom_id res chain seq x y z
N MET A 1 -7.20 -10.25 -39.86
CA MET A 1 -5.95 -10.30 -39.08
C MET A 1 -6.19 -9.73 -37.69
N ALA A 2 -6.31 -10.60 -36.69
CA ALA A 2 -6.49 -10.19 -35.29
C ALA A 2 -5.16 -9.65 -34.74
N ARG A 3 -5.15 -8.42 -34.23
CA ARG A 3 -4.01 -7.88 -33.49
C ARG A 3 -3.98 -8.57 -32.12
N HIS A 4 -3.09 -9.54 -31.93
CA HIS A 4 -2.73 -10.00 -30.59
C HIS A 4 -2.18 -8.80 -29.82
N PRO A 5 -2.79 -8.39 -28.69
CA PRO A 5 -2.23 -7.31 -27.90
C PRO A 5 -0.96 -7.84 -27.25
N HIS A 6 0.19 -7.50 -27.82
CA HIS A 6 1.43 -7.46 -27.06
C HIS A 6 1.19 -6.45 -25.93
N VAL A 7 0.76 -6.95 -24.77
CA VAL A 7 0.95 -6.22 -23.52
C VAL A 7 2.46 -6.13 -23.38
N SER A 8 3.06 -5.10 -23.99
CA SER A 8 4.50 -5.09 -24.22
C SER A 8 5.21 -5.26 -22.89
N ALA A 9 6.28 -6.07 -22.84
CA ALA A 9 7.08 -6.26 -21.62
C ALA A 9 7.48 -4.92 -20.99
N TRP A 10 7.65 -3.88 -21.81
CA TRP A 10 7.86 -2.48 -21.41
C TRP A 10 6.76 -1.89 -20.53
N ASN A 11 5.49 -2.22 -20.78
CA ASN A 11 4.37 -1.79 -19.93
C ASN A 11 4.35 -2.54 -18.60
N LEU A 12 4.75 -3.81 -18.59
CA LEU A 12 4.78 -4.61 -17.37
C LEU A 12 5.92 -4.16 -16.44
N SER A 13 7.13 -3.98 -16.96
CA SER A 13 8.28 -3.51 -16.17
C SER A 13 8.01 -2.16 -15.52
N ARG A 14 7.39 -1.21 -16.25
CA ARG A 14 7.01 0.09 -15.67
C ARG A 14 5.97 -0.01 -14.57
N ARG A 15 4.95 -0.86 -14.73
CA ARG A 15 3.93 -1.10 -13.69
C ARG A 15 4.57 -1.70 -12.45
N PHE A 16 5.49 -2.64 -12.64
CA PHE A 16 6.26 -3.22 -11.55
C PHE A 16 7.08 -2.16 -10.81
N THR A 17 7.90 -1.38 -11.53
CA THR A 17 8.68 -0.29 -10.93
C THR A 17 7.80 0.73 -10.22
N ALA A 18 6.66 1.11 -10.81
CA ALA A 18 5.71 2.04 -10.19
C ALA A 18 5.15 1.49 -8.86
N GLY A 19 4.86 0.18 -8.80
CA GLY A 19 4.35 -0.48 -7.60
C GLY A 19 5.41 -0.59 -6.51
N VAL A 20 6.63 -0.97 -6.86
CA VAL A 20 7.75 -1.03 -5.91
C VAL A 20 8.09 0.35 -5.36
N VAL A 21 8.36 1.34 -6.21
CA VAL A 21 8.78 2.68 -5.76
C VAL A 21 7.64 3.39 -5.03
N GLY A 22 6.41 3.26 -5.52
CA GLY A 22 5.25 3.82 -4.83
C GLY A 22 4.94 3.11 -3.51
N GLY A 23 5.07 1.78 -3.46
CA GLY A 23 4.89 0.99 -2.24
C GLY A 23 5.92 1.33 -1.18
N VAL A 24 7.19 1.47 -1.56
CA VAL A 24 8.25 1.95 -0.65
C VAL A 24 7.96 3.36 -0.16
N ALA A 25 7.64 4.30 -1.05
CA ALA A 25 7.38 5.69 -0.66
C ALA A 25 6.17 5.81 0.28
N GLY A 26 5.05 5.16 -0.04
CA GLY A 26 3.89 5.12 0.83
C GLY A 26 4.17 4.40 2.15
N GLY A 27 4.92 3.29 2.09
CA GLY A 27 5.32 2.51 3.24
C GLY A 27 6.21 3.31 4.20
N LEU A 28 7.11 4.15 3.69
CA LEU A 28 7.92 5.03 4.54
C LEU A 28 7.07 6.07 5.28
N VAL A 29 6.12 6.70 4.58
CA VAL A 29 5.18 7.67 5.18
C VAL A 29 4.35 7.01 6.27
N PHE A 30 3.78 5.83 6.00
CA PHE A 30 2.96 5.13 6.97
C PHE A 30 3.80 4.51 8.10
N GLY A 31 4.95 3.93 7.77
CA GLY A 31 5.92 3.41 8.73
C GLY A 31 6.36 4.47 9.74
N LEU A 32 6.57 5.72 9.31
CA LEU A 32 6.85 6.83 10.22
C LEU A 32 5.70 7.08 11.19
N LEU A 33 4.45 7.13 10.71
CA LEU A 33 3.29 7.30 11.58
C LEU A 33 3.17 6.14 12.58
N MET A 34 3.39 4.91 12.13
CA MET A 34 3.39 3.74 13.02
C MET A 34 4.51 3.80 14.05
N ALA A 35 5.69 4.29 13.69
CA ALA A 35 6.79 4.49 14.63
C ALA A 35 6.41 5.51 15.72
N LEU A 36 5.84 6.65 15.30
CA LEU A 36 5.36 7.70 16.23
C LEU A 36 4.25 7.21 17.15
N MET A 37 3.42 6.28 16.68
CA MET A 37 2.33 5.67 17.46
C MET A 37 2.74 4.40 18.23
N GLY A 38 3.99 3.94 18.13
CA GLY A 38 4.43 2.70 18.77
C GLY A 38 3.81 1.41 18.21
N MET A 39 3.32 1.44 16.96
CA MET A 39 2.56 0.33 16.34
C MET A 39 3.43 -0.69 15.59
N LEU A 40 4.72 -0.40 15.39
CA LEU A 40 5.63 -1.31 14.66
C LEU A 40 5.78 -2.69 15.33
N PRO A 41 5.90 -2.83 16.67
CA PRO A 41 5.92 -4.14 17.32
C PRO A 41 4.66 -4.98 17.06
N MET A 42 3.49 -4.35 16.87
CA MET A 42 2.26 -5.06 16.54
C MET A 42 2.30 -5.67 15.13
N VAL A 43 3.00 -5.02 14.18
CA VAL A 43 3.26 -5.62 12.87
C VAL A 43 4.28 -6.75 12.99
N ALA A 44 5.29 -6.59 13.84
CA ALA A 44 6.31 -7.62 14.09
C ALA A 44 5.71 -8.92 14.66
N SER A 45 4.64 -8.81 15.46
CA SER A 45 4.00 -9.97 16.08
C SER A 45 3.35 -10.91 15.06
N LEU A 46 3.08 -10.44 13.83
CA LEU A 46 2.60 -11.30 12.73
C LEU A 46 3.56 -12.44 12.38
N VAL A 47 4.84 -12.31 12.73
CA VAL A 47 5.87 -13.35 12.55
C VAL A 47 6.48 -13.80 13.89
N GLY A 48 5.79 -13.52 15.01
CA GLY A 48 6.27 -13.89 16.35
C GLY A 48 7.43 -13.04 16.88
N SER A 49 7.68 -11.85 16.32
CA SER A 49 8.71 -10.92 16.80
C SER A 49 8.10 -9.75 17.59
N SER A 50 8.88 -9.13 18.47
CA SER A 50 8.53 -7.88 19.17
C SER A 50 9.41 -6.69 18.74
N SER A 51 10.37 -6.91 17.83
CA SER A 51 11.30 -5.86 17.40
C SER A 51 10.61 -4.85 16.48
N ALA A 52 10.68 -3.56 16.82
CA ALA A 52 10.17 -2.49 15.98
C ALA A 52 10.84 -2.48 14.59
N TRP A 53 12.13 -2.82 14.51
CA TRP A 53 12.85 -2.92 13.23
C TRP A 53 12.35 -4.09 12.38
N ALA A 54 12.05 -5.23 12.99
CA ALA A 54 11.45 -6.36 12.29
C ALA A 54 10.05 -5.99 11.77
N GLY A 55 9.23 -5.34 12.59
CA GLY A 55 7.91 -4.84 12.22
C GLY A 55 7.96 -3.83 11.06
N PHE A 56 8.93 -2.92 11.08
CA PHE A 56 9.19 -1.99 9.97
C PHE A 56 9.57 -2.74 8.68
N GLY A 57 10.47 -3.72 8.75
CA GLY A 57 10.85 -4.54 7.60
C GLY A 57 9.67 -5.29 6.98
N ILE A 58 8.84 -5.92 7.81
CA ILE A 58 7.61 -6.62 7.39
C ILE A 58 6.63 -5.62 6.77
N HIS A 59 6.45 -4.46 7.40
CA HIS A 59 5.61 -3.41 6.85
C HIS A 59 6.08 -2.95 5.46
N MET A 60 7.40 -2.81 5.24
CA MET A 60 7.94 -2.44 3.93
C MET A 60 7.65 -3.51 2.88
N VAL A 61 7.81 -4.80 3.23
CA VAL A 61 7.49 -5.91 2.32
C VAL A 61 6.01 -5.89 1.95
N ILE A 62 5.12 -5.79 2.95
CA ILE A 62 3.67 -5.70 2.72
C ILE A 62 3.32 -4.49 1.86
N SER A 63 3.94 -3.34 2.12
CA SER A 63 3.73 -2.09 1.36
C SER A 63 4.11 -2.27 -0.11
N VAL A 64 5.23 -2.94 -0.41
CA VAL A 64 5.59 -3.24 -1.82
C VAL A 64 4.59 -4.18 -2.47
N LEU A 65 4.16 -5.24 -1.78
CA LEU A 65 3.18 -6.19 -2.31
C LEU A 65 1.82 -5.53 -2.60
N ILE A 66 1.35 -4.69 -1.67
CA ILE A 66 0.13 -3.90 -1.85
C ILE A 66 0.31 -2.90 -3.01
N GLY A 67 1.46 -2.23 -3.11
CA GLY A 67 1.77 -1.33 -4.22
C GLY A 67 1.70 -2.01 -5.58
N LEU A 68 2.29 -3.20 -5.69
CA LEU A 68 2.19 -4.06 -6.89
C LEU A 68 0.75 -4.48 -7.18
N GLY A 69 -0.03 -4.78 -6.14
CA GLY A 69 -1.46 -5.09 -6.24
C GLY A 69 -2.28 -3.97 -6.88
N LEU A 70 -1.88 -2.70 -6.69
CA LEU A 70 -2.49 -1.57 -7.40
C LEU A 70 -1.97 -1.46 -8.84
N THR A 71 -0.65 -1.45 -9.03
CA THR A 71 -0.08 -1.00 -10.30
C THR A 71 -0.08 -2.06 -11.40
N LEU A 72 0.04 -3.35 -11.07
CA LEU A 72 0.06 -4.42 -12.07
C LEU A 72 -1.29 -4.54 -12.80
N PRO A 73 -2.42 -4.76 -12.09
CA PRO A 73 -3.74 -4.85 -12.72
C PRO A 73 -4.36 -3.48 -13.03
N PHE A 74 -4.17 -2.47 -12.17
CA PHE A 74 -4.97 -1.24 -12.22
C PHE A 74 -4.20 0.03 -12.64
N ALA A 75 -3.00 -0.08 -13.21
CA ALA A 75 -2.28 1.10 -13.74
C ALA A 75 -3.11 1.94 -14.73
N GLY A 76 -4.07 1.33 -15.43
CA GLY A 76 -4.99 2.04 -16.32
C GLY A 76 -5.89 3.06 -15.62
N LEU A 77 -6.06 2.98 -14.29
CA LEU A 77 -6.79 3.95 -13.46
C LEU A 77 -5.93 5.17 -13.09
N LEU A 78 -4.60 5.02 -13.11
CA LEU A 78 -3.62 6.03 -12.69
C LEU A 78 -3.19 6.93 -13.87
N ARG A 79 -4.13 7.71 -14.42
CA ARG A 79 -3.90 8.51 -15.64
C ARG A 79 -3.50 9.97 -15.37
N THR A 80 -4.13 10.58 -14.37
CA THR A 80 -3.90 11.98 -13.97
C THR A 80 -3.61 12.02 -12.48
N TYR A 81 -2.88 13.03 -12.01
CA TYR A 81 -2.56 13.15 -10.58
C TYR A 81 -3.82 13.18 -9.71
N ARG A 82 -4.82 14.00 -10.07
CA ARG A 82 -6.10 14.07 -9.35
C ARG A 82 -6.79 12.71 -9.25
N ARG A 83 -6.94 12.01 -10.38
CA ARG A 83 -7.58 10.68 -10.40
C ARG A 83 -6.77 9.67 -9.62
N SER A 84 -5.44 9.72 -9.70
CA SER A 84 -4.55 8.80 -9.00
C SER A 84 -4.65 8.98 -7.50
N VAL A 85 -4.70 10.21 -6.99
CA VAL A 85 -4.95 10.47 -5.56
C VAL A 85 -6.28 9.89 -5.11
N LEU A 86 -7.37 10.12 -5.84
CA LEU A 86 -8.68 9.56 -5.49
C LEU A 86 -8.69 8.03 -5.47
N VAL A 87 -8.07 7.40 -6.48
CA VAL A 87 -7.89 5.95 -6.54
C VAL A 87 -7.03 5.47 -5.36
N GLY A 88 -5.95 6.18 -5.05
CA GLY A 88 -5.05 5.89 -3.94
C GLY A 88 -5.74 5.97 -2.58
N LEU A 89 -6.55 7.01 -2.34
CA LEU A 89 -7.35 7.15 -1.11
C LEU A 89 -8.34 5.99 -0.96
N GLY A 90 -9.07 5.65 -2.03
CA GLY A 90 -10.00 4.52 -2.02
C GLY A 90 -9.27 3.18 -1.80
N TYR A 91 -8.11 3.00 -2.42
CA TYR A 91 -7.29 1.81 -2.25
C TYR A 91 -6.68 1.70 -0.84
N GLY A 92 -6.28 2.83 -0.25
CA GLY A 92 -5.86 2.92 1.14
C GLY A 92 -7.00 2.53 2.10
N ALA A 93 -8.19 3.12 1.91
CA ALA A 93 -9.36 2.78 2.70
C ALA A 93 -9.75 1.29 2.58
N LEU A 94 -9.64 0.71 1.38
CA LEU A 94 -9.82 -0.73 1.17
C LEU A 94 -8.84 -1.54 2.02
N TRP A 95 -7.54 -1.19 1.99
CA TRP A 95 -6.53 -1.89 2.78
C TRP A 95 -6.62 -1.61 4.28
N TRP A 96 -7.21 -0.51 4.70
CA TRP A 96 -7.54 -0.30 6.10
C TRP A 96 -8.56 -1.33 6.58
N VAL A 97 -9.64 -1.54 5.81
CA VAL A 97 -10.64 -2.58 6.13
C VAL A 97 -10.01 -3.97 6.08
N LEU A 98 -9.31 -4.31 5.00
CA LEU A 98 -8.72 -5.63 4.82
C LEU A 98 -7.58 -5.90 5.81
N GLY A 99 -6.63 -4.98 5.95
CA GLY A 99 -5.44 -5.16 6.78
C GLY A 99 -5.73 -4.92 8.26
N ALA A 100 -6.07 -3.68 8.62
CA ALA A 100 -6.15 -3.25 10.02
C ALA A 100 -7.40 -3.75 10.75
N LEU A 101 -8.53 -3.90 10.06
CA LEU A 101 -9.79 -4.34 10.70
C LEU A 101 -10.07 -5.84 10.55
N THR A 102 -9.41 -6.53 9.62
CA THR A 102 -9.73 -7.93 9.28
C THR A 102 -8.53 -8.86 9.42
N ILE A 103 -7.52 -8.76 8.55
CA ILE A 103 -6.41 -9.73 8.46
C ILE A 103 -5.55 -9.73 9.73
N MET A 104 -5.06 -8.56 10.15
CA MET A 104 -4.20 -8.48 11.34
C MET A 104 -4.97 -8.92 12.60
N PRO A 105 -6.20 -8.42 12.86
CA PRO A 105 -6.98 -8.90 14.00
C PRO A 105 -7.25 -10.40 13.97
N ALA A 106 -7.58 -10.97 12.80
CA ALA A 106 -7.82 -12.41 12.65
C ALA A 106 -6.58 -13.24 13.00
N ILE A 107 -5.39 -12.81 12.53
CA ILE A 107 -4.13 -13.51 12.82
C ILE A 107 -3.77 -13.42 14.31
N LEU A 108 -4.02 -12.27 14.95
CA LEU A 108 -3.63 -12.01 16.34
C LEU A 108 -4.72 -12.38 17.37
N GLY A 109 -5.86 -12.92 16.94
CA GLY A 109 -6.97 -13.26 17.84
C GLY A 109 -7.68 -12.04 18.45
N MET A 110 -7.61 -10.88 17.78
CA MET A 110 -8.26 -9.64 18.22
C MET A 110 -9.68 -9.51 17.60
N PRO A 111 -10.57 -8.70 18.19
CA PRO A 111 -11.90 -8.46 17.62
C PRO A 111 -11.83 -7.87 16.19
N LEU A 112 -12.57 -8.48 15.26
CA LEU A 112 -12.69 -8.00 13.88
C LEU A 112 -13.57 -6.75 13.80
N PHE A 113 -13.31 -5.87 12.84
CA PHE A 113 -14.11 -4.67 12.55
C PHE A 113 -14.27 -3.70 13.72
N LEU A 114 -13.38 -3.75 14.71
CA LEU A 114 -13.40 -2.83 15.84
C LEU A 114 -12.99 -1.41 15.41
N VAL A 115 -13.95 -0.48 15.45
CA VAL A 115 -13.73 0.94 15.16
C VAL A 115 -13.54 1.70 16.46
N ASN A 116 -12.33 2.23 16.69
CA ASN A 116 -11.95 3.02 17.85
C ASN A 116 -10.92 4.08 17.45
N VAL A 117 -10.38 4.82 18.42
CA VAL A 117 -9.38 5.87 18.16
C VAL A 117 -8.14 5.32 17.44
N MET A 118 -7.64 4.16 17.86
CA MET A 118 -6.45 3.54 17.26
C MET A 118 -6.70 3.10 15.82
N SER A 119 -7.83 2.46 15.54
CA SER A 119 -8.17 2.06 14.18
C SER A 119 -8.55 3.26 13.31
N GLY A 120 -9.09 4.34 13.88
CA GLY A 120 -9.26 5.63 13.19
C GLY A 120 -7.92 6.28 12.82
N MET A 121 -6.92 6.27 13.69
CA MET A 121 -5.58 6.75 13.35
C MET A 121 -4.90 5.85 12.31
N SER A 122 -5.13 4.54 12.37
CA SER A 122 -4.70 3.61 11.32
C SER A 122 -5.31 3.95 9.96
N LEU A 123 -6.58 4.39 9.89
CA LEU A 123 -7.19 4.86 8.65
C LEU A 123 -6.40 6.02 8.03
N VAL A 124 -6.00 7.01 8.83
CA VAL A 124 -5.17 8.13 8.35
C VAL A 124 -3.87 7.62 7.73
N GLY A 125 -3.19 6.69 8.40
CA GLY A 125 -1.97 6.05 7.86
C GLY A 125 -2.20 5.34 6.52
N HIS A 126 -3.30 4.60 6.40
CA HIS A 126 -3.66 3.92 5.15
C HIS A 126 -4.04 4.87 4.02
N LEU A 127 -4.76 5.96 4.32
CA LEU A 127 -5.09 6.99 3.34
C LEU A 127 -3.82 7.70 2.82
N LEU A 128 -2.89 8.04 3.73
CA LEU A 128 -1.62 8.66 3.36
C LEU A 128 -0.73 7.70 2.57
N TYR A 129 -0.68 6.43 2.97
CA TYR A 129 -0.05 5.37 2.21
C TYR A 129 -0.59 5.32 0.78
N GLY A 130 -1.90 5.17 0.63
CA GLY A 130 -2.56 5.00 -0.67
C GLY A 130 -2.40 6.22 -1.58
N ALA A 131 -2.55 7.43 -1.03
CA ALA A 131 -2.32 8.67 -1.76
C ALA A 131 -0.87 8.79 -2.25
N THR A 132 0.10 8.53 -1.38
CA THR A 132 1.54 8.59 -1.70
C THR A 132 1.92 7.55 -2.76
N LEU A 133 1.50 6.30 -2.55
CA LEU A 133 1.67 5.20 -3.51
C LEU A 133 1.18 5.62 -4.90
N ALA A 134 -0.06 6.10 -4.99
CA ALA A 134 -0.66 6.41 -6.28
C ALA A 134 -0.03 7.65 -6.95
N LEU A 135 0.39 8.66 -6.17
CA LEU A 135 1.11 9.84 -6.66
C LEU A 135 2.48 9.48 -7.25
N VAL A 136 3.25 8.66 -6.54
CA VAL A 136 4.55 8.19 -7.00
C VAL A 136 4.38 7.27 -8.20
N ALA A 137 3.42 6.35 -8.14
CA ALA A 137 3.14 5.43 -9.24
C ALA A 137 2.76 6.18 -10.53
N VAL A 138 1.85 7.17 -10.48
CA VAL A 138 1.49 7.94 -11.67
C VAL A 138 2.68 8.74 -12.22
N ARG A 139 3.56 9.26 -11.36
CA ARG A 139 4.78 9.95 -11.80
C ARG A 139 5.73 9.02 -12.54
N VAL A 140 5.89 7.78 -12.08
CA VAL A 140 6.71 6.75 -12.73
C VAL A 140 6.07 6.32 -14.07
N LEU A 141 4.76 6.06 -14.07
CA LEU A 141 4.03 5.63 -15.27
C LEU A 141 4.07 6.69 -16.38
N LYS A 142 3.98 7.98 -16.02
CA LYS A 142 4.09 9.11 -16.97
C LYS A 142 5.53 9.46 -17.35
N GLY A 143 6.54 8.91 -16.68
CA GLY A 143 7.91 9.42 -16.68
C GLY A 143 8.70 9.35 -17.99
N ARG A 144 8.17 8.74 -19.06
CA ARG A 144 8.67 8.82 -20.45
C ARG A 144 7.55 8.44 -21.42
N ALA A 145 6.67 9.40 -21.71
CA ALA A 145 5.83 9.46 -22.91
C ALA A 145 6.39 10.58 -23.80
#